data_AF-A0A9C7V7G1-F1
#
_entry.id   AF-A0A9C7V7G1-F1
#
_cell.length_a   1.000
_cell.length_b   1.000
_cell.length_c   1.000
_cell.angle_alpha   90.00
_cell.angle_beta   90.00
_cell.angle_gamma   90.00
#
_symmetry.space_group_name_H-M   'P 1'
#
loop_
_entity.id
_entity.type
_entity.pdbx_description
1 polymer ?
#
loop_
_entity_poly.entity_id
_entity_poly.type
_entity_poly.pdbx_seq_one_letter_code
_entity_poly.pdbx_strand_id
1 'polypeptide(L)'
;MLKPLMFFIIFILSACTSPDAAQGPKPKLLSRVLPVYPIYAHDHQIEGYVKVRFDVGIDGKISEVRIIDSKPRGLFDDKAIIAMAQWRYEKNKPYKNMSSTIHFKMSK
;
A
#
# COMPACT_ATOMS: atom_id res chain seq x y z
N MET A 1 0.09 -15.17 65.19
CA MET A 1 -0.49 -15.99 64.10
C MET A 1 -0.02 -15.38 62.79
N LEU A 2 0.64 -16.16 61.95
CA LEU A 2 1.58 -15.74 60.91
C LEU A 2 1.15 -16.30 59.54
N LYS A 3 1.28 -15.47 58.48
CA LYS A 3 1.26 -15.71 57.01
C LYS A 3 -0.10 -15.82 56.31
N PRO A 4 -0.18 -15.62 54.95
CA PRO A 4 0.70 -14.90 54.01
C PRO A 4 -0.08 -14.02 52.99
N LEU A 5 0.47 -12.90 52.48
CA LEU A 5 1.16 -12.78 51.18
C LEU A 5 0.58 -13.64 50.02
N MET A 6 -0.14 -12.99 49.11
CA MET A 6 -0.49 -13.51 47.78
C MET A 6 -0.34 -12.32 46.81
N PHE A 7 0.82 -12.15 46.17
CA PHE A 7 1.09 -12.58 44.79
C PHE A 7 -0.15 -12.47 43.90
N PHE A 8 -0.17 -11.51 42.97
CA PHE A 8 -0.42 -11.85 41.56
C PHE A 8 -0.04 -10.67 40.66
N ILE A 9 1.17 -10.78 40.11
CA ILE A 9 1.60 -10.07 38.90
C ILE A 9 0.70 -10.57 37.77
N ILE A 10 -0.15 -9.70 37.22
CA ILE A 10 -0.78 -9.92 35.92
C ILE A 10 -0.44 -8.71 35.05
N PHE A 11 0.81 -8.65 34.58
CA PHE A 11 1.16 -7.81 33.44
C PHE A 11 0.83 -8.60 32.18
N ILE A 12 -0.45 -8.46 31.81
CA ILE A 12 -1.08 -8.67 30.50
C ILE A 12 -0.11 -9.12 29.40
N LEU A 13 -0.26 -10.38 28.96
CA LEU A 13 0.27 -10.83 27.67
C LEU A 13 -0.36 -9.93 26.58
N SER A 14 0.39 -8.99 26.03
CA SER A 14 0.10 -8.43 24.73
C SER A 14 0.25 -9.53 23.70
N ALA A 15 -0.86 -10.21 23.39
CA ALA A 15 -0.97 -11.00 22.19
C ALA A 15 -0.82 -10.05 20.99
N CYS A 16 0.37 -10.04 20.37
CA CYS A 16 0.55 -9.41 19.06
C CYS A 16 -0.31 -10.18 18.04
N THR A 17 -1.59 -9.84 17.94
CA THR A 17 -2.41 -10.23 16.79
C THR A 17 -1.92 -9.40 15.61
N SER A 18 -0.98 -9.94 14.86
CA SER A 18 -0.59 -9.40 13.56
C SER A 18 -1.80 -9.56 12.62
N PRO A 19 -2.44 -8.49 12.14
CA PRO A 19 -3.67 -8.58 11.33
C PRO A 19 -3.46 -9.17 9.92
N ASP A 20 -2.30 -9.75 9.64
CA ASP A 20 -1.86 -10.13 8.29
C ASP A 20 -2.04 -11.64 7.98
N ALA A 21 -2.44 -12.45 8.96
CA ALA A 21 -2.37 -13.91 8.89
C ALA A 21 -3.53 -14.62 8.16
N ALA A 22 -4.47 -13.91 7.52
CA ALA A 22 -5.66 -14.51 6.92
C ALA A 22 -5.93 -14.07 5.47
N GLN A 23 -4.90 -13.65 4.73
CA GLN A 23 -5.09 -13.24 3.33
C GLN A 23 -4.94 -14.44 2.38
N GLY A 24 -5.83 -14.55 1.40
CA GLY A 24 -5.75 -15.57 0.34
C GLY A 24 -4.50 -15.41 -0.54
N PRO A 25 -4.35 -16.25 -1.59
CA PRO A 25 -3.19 -16.17 -2.47
C PRO A 25 -3.09 -14.78 -3.12
N LYS A 26 -1.90 -14.17 -3.03
CA LYS A 26 -1.64 -12.85 -3.60
C LYS A 26 -1.94 -12.82 -5.12
N PRO A 27 -2.77 -11.90 -5.61
CA PRO A 27 -3.12 -11.82 -7.02
C PRO A 27 -1.93 -11.34 -7.85
N LYS A 28 -1.78 -11.87 -9.08
CA LYS A 28 -0.80 -11.35 -10.04
C LYS A 28 -1.33 -10.10 -10.74
N LEU A 29 -0.43 -9.17 -11.04
CA LEU A 29 -0.74 -7.99 -11.86
C LEU A 29 -0.80 -8.42 -13.33
N LEU A 30 -1.94 -8.18 -13.98
CA LEU A 30 -2.18 -8.53 -15.39
C LEU A 30 -1.93 -7.34 -16.32
N SER A 31 -2.31 -6.13 -15.89
CA SER A 31 -2.09 -4.92 -16.68
C SER A 31 -1.65 -3.77 -15.80
N ARG A 32 -0.54 -3.14 -16.18
CA ARG A 32 0.08 -2.01 -15.49
C ARG A 32 0.12 -0.80 -16.43
N VAL A 33 -0.86 0.10 -16.27
CA VAL A 33 -0.84 1.39 -16.95
C VAL A 33 0.19 2.30 -16.26
N LEU A 34 1.07 2.91 -17.04
CA LEU A 34 2.04 3.87 -16.53
C LEU A 34 1.37 5.23 -16.30
N PRO A 35 1.75 5.97 -15.24
CA PRO A 35 1.25 7.32 -15.03
C PRO A 35 1.79 8.30 -16.07
N VAL A 36 0.98 9.31 -16.37
CA VAL A 36 1.43 10.45 -17.16
C VAL A 36 2.43 11.26 -16.33
N TYR A 37 3.58 11.58 -16.90
CA TYR A 37 4.57 12.44 -16.27
C TYR A 37 4.06 13.89 -16.21
N PRO A 38 4.02 14.57 -15.05
CA PRO A 38 3.63 15.97 -14.97
C PRO A 38 4.56 16.86 -15.82
N ILE A 39 3.98 17.72 -16.68
CA ILE A 39 4.74 18.64 -17.54
C ILE A 39 5.73 19.48 -16.72
N TYR A 40 5.25 20.08 -15.63
CA TYR A 40 6.10 20.85 -14.71
C TYR A 40 7.32 20.05 -14.21
N ALA A 41 7.12 18.77 -13.85
CA ALA A 41 8.20 17.93 -13.38
C ALA A 41 9.18 17.56 -14.50
N HIS A 42 8.68 17.37 -15.72
CA HIS A 42 9.50 17.09 -16.90
C HIS A 42 10.41 18.29 -17.22
N ASP A 43 9.83 19.48 -17.31
CA ASP A 43 10.54 20.71 -17.69
C ASP A 43 11.63 21.11 -16.69
N HIS A 44 11.43 20.76 -15.42
CA HIS A 44 12.38 21.02 -14.33
C HIS A 44 13.24 19.81 -13.97
N GLN A 45 13.18 18.72 -14.75
CA GLN A 45 13.94 17.49 -14.52
C GLN A 45 13.76 16.89 -13.11
N ILE A 46 12.56 17.05 -12.55
CA ILE A 46 12.22 16.59 -11.22
C ILE A 46 11.79 15.13 -11.32
N GLU A 47 12.54 14.23 -10.69
CA GLU A 47 12.20 12.82 -10.52
C GLU A 47 11.59 12.56 -9.14
N GLY A 48 10.98 11.38 -8.98
CA GLY A 48 10.41 11.03 -7.69
C GLY A 48 9.73 9.68 -7.64
N TYR A 49 8.92 9.51 -6.59
CA TYR A 49 8.13 8.32 -6.37
C TYR A 49 6.84 8.59 -5.60
N VAL A 50 5.89 7.69 -5.77
CA VAL A 50 4.67 7.60 -4.96
C VAL A 50 4.55 6.17 -4.47
N LYS A 51 4.47 5.99 -3.15
CA LYS A 51 4.21 4.71 -2.49
C LYS A 51 2.75 4.68 -2.07
N VAL A 52 2.04 3.65 -2.53
CA VAL A 52 0.59 3.55 -2.40
C VAL A 52 0.22 2.24 -1.75
N ARG A 53 -0.72 2.28 -0.80
CA ARG A 53 -1.42 1.13 -0.23
C ARG A 53 -2.82 1.04 -0.84
N PHE A 54 -3.28 -0.16 -1.15
CA PHE A 54 -4.58 -0.37 -1.79
C PHE A 54 -5.07 -1.81 -1.59
N ASP A 55 -6.33 -2.03 -1.94
CA ASP A 55 -6.96 -3.35 -1.94
C ASP A 55 -7.21 -3.82 -3.38
N VAL A 56 -7.27 -5.13 -3.58
CA VAL A 56 -7.71 -5.77 -4.82
C VAL A 56 -9.06 -6.44 -4.56
N GLY A 57 -10.06 -6.09 -5.37
CA GLY A 57 -11.40 -6.68 -5.33
C GLY A 57 -11.48 -8.03 -6.03
N ILE A 58 -12.62 -8.71 -5.87
CA ILE A 58 -12.89 -10.01 -6.52
C ILE A 58 -12.86 -9.92 -8.05
N ASP A 59 -13.20 -8.75 -8.60
CA ASP A 59 -13.21 -8.45 -10.03
C ASP A 59 -11.82 -8.08 -10.60
N GLY A 60 -10.79 -8.09 -9.75
CA GLY A 60 -9.41 -7.75 -10.11
C GLY A 60 -9.15 -6.24 -10.21
N LYS A 61 -10.09 -5.39 -9.79
CA LYS A 61 -9.88 -3.94 -9.72
C LYS A 61 -9.26 -3.53 -8.41
N ILE A 62 -8.60 -2.38 -8.42
CA ILE A 62 -8.06 -1.74 -7.23
C ILE A 62 -9.14 -0.89 -6.55
N SER A 63 -9.16 -0.89 -5.21
CA SER A 63 -9.98 0.00 -4.38
C SER A 63 -9.18 0.47 -3.14
N GLU A 64 -9.77 1.35 -2.32
CA GLU A 64 -9.17 1.76 -1.04
C GLU A 64 -7.74 2.33 -1.17
N VAL A 65 -7.51 3.09 -2.25
CA VAL A 65 -6.20 3.64 -2.60
C VAL A 65 -5.82 4.73 -1.61
N ARG A 66 -4.66 4.56 -0.96
CA ARG A 66 -4.10 5.47 0.03
C ARG A 66 -2.63 5.71 -0.26
N ILE A 67 -2.23 6.97 -0.43
CA ILE A 67 -0.82 7.32 -0.52
C ILE A 67 -0.23 7.26 0.88
N ILE A 68 0.84 6.47 1.02
CA ILE A 68 1.51 6.25 2.32
C ILE A 68 2.85 6.97 2.40
N ASP A 69 3.45 7.27 1.26
CA ASP A 69 4.65 8.11 1.15
C ASP A 69 4.76 8.65 -0.29
N SER A 70 5.29 9.86 -0.46
CA SER A 70 5.58 10.40 -1.79
C SER A 70 6.68 11.47 -1.75
N LYS A 71 7.48 11.49 -2.80
CA LYS A 71 8.54 12.48 -2.98
C LYS A 71 8.66 12.91 -4.44
N PRO A 72 8.63 14.22 -4.74
CA PRO A 72 8.16 15.32 -3.88
C PRO A 72 6.70 15.12 -3.49
N ARG A 73 6.33 15.55 -2.27
CA ARG A 73 4.98 15.37 -1.74
C ARG A 73 3.96 16.04 -2.64
N GLY A 74 2.91 15.31 -3.04
CA GLY A 74 1.81 15.84 -3.84
C GLY A 74 2.08 16.01 -5.34
N LEU A 75 3.34 16.08 -5.78
CA LEU A 75 3.66 16.39 -7.19
C LEU A 75 3.22 15.29 -8.16
N PHE A 76 3.32 14.04 -7.73
CA PHE A 76 3.07 12.85 -8.57
C PHE A 76 1.81 12.08 -8.16
N ASP A 77 1.21 12.47 -7.04
CA ASP A 77 0.17 11.74 -6.32
C ASP A 77 -1.07 11.50 -7.20
N ASP A 78 -1.61 12.55 -7.82
CA ASP A 78 -2.79 12.44 -8.69
C ASP A 78 -2.52 11.57 -9.92
N LYS A 79 -1.32 11.68 -10.51
CA LYS A 79 -0.96 10.91 -11.71
C LYS A 79 -0.80 9.44 -11.39
N ALA A 80 -0.25 9.12 -10.22
CA ALA A 80 -0.20 7.77 -9.70
C ALA A 80 -1.62 7.18 -9.49
N ILE A 81 -2.51 7.93 -8.84
CA ILE A 81 -3.90 7.48 -8.57
C ILE A 81 -4.66 7.20 -9.89
N ILE A 82 -4.60 8.13 -10.86
CA ILE A 82 -5.29 7.98 -12.16
C ILE A 82 -4.78 6.75 -12.92
N ALA A 83 -3.48 6.47 -12.88
CA ALA A 83 -2.91 5.29 -13.52
C ALA A 83 -3.33 4.00 -12.82
N MET A 84 -3.29 3.98 -11.49
CA MET A 84 -3.66 2.81 -10.68
C MET A 84 -5.12 2.42 -10.83
N ALA A 85 -6.03 3.38 -11.03
CA ALA A 85 -7.44 3.08 -11.33
C ALA A 85 -7.62 2.18 -12.58
N GLN A 86 -6.63 2.19 -13.48
CA GLN A 86 -6.63 1.41 -14.72
C GLN A 86 -5.87 0.07 -14.59
N TRP A 87 -5.20 -0.17 -13.47
CA TRP A 87 -4.50 -1.44 -13.23
C TRP A 87 -5.50 -2.58 -13.09
N ARG A 88 -5.09 -3.78 -13.52
CA ARG A 88 -5.90 -4.99 -13.43
C ARG A 88 -5.08 -6.11 -12.84
N TYR A 89 -5.66 -6.80 -11.87
CA TYR A 89 -5.12 -7.98 -11.20
C TYR A 89 -5.92 -9.23 -11.59
N GLU A 90 -5.37 -10.40 -11.26
CA GLU A 90 -6.10 -11.67 -11.35
C GLU A 90 -7.44 -11.59 -10.58
N LYS A 91 -8.52 -11.99 -11.25
CA LYS A 91 -9.85 -12.10 -10.64
C LYS A 91 -9.91 -13.26 -9.65
N ASN A 92 -10.93 -13.28 -8.80
CA ASN A 92 -11.19 -14.31 -7.80
C ASN A 92 -10.10 -14.45 -6.72
N LYS A 93 -9.29 -13.39 -6.54
CA LYS A 93 -8.20 -13.33 -5.56
C LYS A 93 -8.20 -11.97 -4.83
N PRO A 94 -9.21 -11.70 -3.99
CA PRO A 94 -9.26 -10.45 -3.25
C PRO A 94 -8.10 -10.38 -2.27
N TYR A 95 -7.50 -9.21 -2.12
CA TYR A 95 -6.32 -9.00 -1.27
C TYR A 95 -6.35 -7.62 -0.64
N LYS A 96 -5.96 -7.49 0.63
CA LYS A 96 -6.07 -6.24 1.39
C LYS A 96 -4.70 -5.64 1.68
N ASN A 97 -4.64 -4.32 1.78
CA ASN A 97 -3.44 -3.58 2.18
C ASN A 97 -2.18 -3.86 1.35
N MET A 98 -2.34 -4.24 0.09
CA MET A 98 -1.21 -4.41 -0.82
C MET A 98 -0.52 -3.06 -1.05
N SER A 99 0.80 -3.07 -1.23
CA SER A 99 1.58 -1.86 -1.48
C SER A 99 2.32 -1.92 -2.81
N SER A 100 2.42 -0.78 -3.49
CA SER A 100 3.24 -0.62 -4.68
C SER A 100 3.92 0.76 -4.69
N THR A 101 5.10 0.82 -5.29
CA THR A 101 5.82 2.08 -5.52
C THR A 101 5.87 2.36 -7.01
N ILE A 102 5.46 3.56 -7.38
CA ILE A 102 5.52 4.07 -8.75
C ILE A 102 6.65 5.09 -8.79
N HIS A 103 7.64 4.83 -9.64
CA HIS A 103 8.77 5.73 -9.85
C HIS A 103 8.54 6.60 -11.08
N PHE A 104 8.75 7.89 -10.92
CA PHE A 104 8.74 8.88 -11.98
C PHE A 104 10.20 9.20 -12.28
N LYS A 105 10.70 8.65 -13.39
CA LYS A 105 12.05 8.84 -13.88
C LYS A 105 12.03 9.37 -15.30
N MET A 106 12.99 10.19 -15.65
CA MET A 106 13.19 10.59 -17.04
C MET A 106 13.84 9.43 -17.79
N SER A 107 13.28 9.09 -18.95
CA SER A 107 13.99 8.20 -19.87
C SER A 107 15.18 8.98 -20.40
N LYS A 108 16.39 8.44 -20.22
CA LYS A 108 17.59 8.94 -20.89
C LYS A 108 17.52 8.66 -22.39
#